data_AF-A0A9X7T937-F1
#
_entry.id   AF-A0A9X7T937-F1
#
_cell.length_a   1.000
_cell.length_b   1.000
_cell.length_c   1.000
_cell.angle_alpha   90.00
_cell.angle_beta   90.00
_cell.angle_gamma   90.00
#
_symmetry.space_group_name_H-M   'P 1'
#
loop_
_entity.id
_entity.type
_entity.pdbx_description
1 polymer ?
#
loop_
_entity_poly.entity_id
_entity_poly.type
_entity_poly.pdbx_seq_one_letter_code
_entity_poly.pdbx_strand_id
1 'polypeptide(L)'
;MKSQFDQLVKKVIEKSESNNWNVAKTEWTVLSLVEDVDMTSNCICGQENLRYLYTIKNKLNDNTLFPIGSHCINQFNQSELDEEVSVYRKLFDLLLAVQNKEFITLDSKYFSRKLLMYLYENNAFQPNDFNQHNPENDYAFLVQMFNKRKQPSDKQQMKIRAIIIKSIIPFAKNLINANETQ
;
A
#
# COMPACT_ATOMS: atom_id res chain seq x y z
N MET A 1 -33.59 4.62 9.88
CA MET A 1 -32.13 4.63 10.09
C MET A 1 -31.47 4.38 8.74
N LYS A 2 -30.50 5.21 8.32
CA LYS A 2 -29.70 4.91 7.12
C LYS A 2 -28.59 3.94 7.50
N SER A 3 -28.39 2.88 6.73
CA SER A 3 -27.32 1.93 6.98
C SER A 3 -25.95 2.59 6.79
N GLN A 4 -24.88 2.06 7.41
CA GLN A 4 -23.51 2.54 7.18
C GLN A 4 -23.13 2.48 5.69
N PHE A 5 -23.63 1.47 4.98
CA PHE A 5 -23.46 1.36 3.53
C PHE A 5 -24.13 2.52 2.78
N ASP A 6 -25.37 2.89 3.13
CA ASP A 6 -26.03 4.05 2.49
C ASP A 6 -25.26 5.36 2.71
N GLN A 7 -24.65 5.51 3.89
CA GLN A 7 -23.80 6.68 4.19
C GLN A 7 -22.52 6.67 3.36
N LEU A 8 -21.88 5.51 3.20
CA LEU A 8 -20.72 5.34 2.32
C LEU A 8 -21.07 5.72 0.88
N VAL A 9 -22.11 5.09 0.32
CA VAL A 9 -22.55 5.31 -1.07
C VAL A 9 -22.86 6.79 -1.30
N LYS A 10 -23.58 7.44 -0.38
CA LYS A 10 -23.88 8.87 -0.46
C LYS A 10 -22.61 9.71 -0.56
N LYS A 11 -21.65 9.53 0.35
CA LYS A 11 -20.42 10.33 0.39
C LYS A 11 -19.52 10.09 -0.82
N VAL A 12 -19.48 8.86 -1.32
CA VAL A 12 -18.74 8.53 -2.55
C VAL A 12 -19.36 9.22 -3.76
N ILE A 13 -20.68 9.11 -3.94
CA ILE A 13 -21.39 9.76 -5.05
C ILE A 13 -21.21 11.28 -5.01
N GLU A 14 -21.27 11.92 -3.82
CA GLU A 14 -21.07 13.37 -3.66
C GLU A 14 -19.67 13.86 -4.10
N LYS A 15 -18.70 12.96 -4.19
CA LYS A 15 -17.30 13.27 -4.56
C LYS A 15 -16.85 12.59 -5.86
N SER A 16 -17.73 11.83 -6.50
CA SER A 16 -17.47 11.15 -7.77
C SER A 16 -17.95 11.98 -8.96
N GLU A 17 -17.42 11.65 -10.14
CA GLU A 17 -17.96 12.16 -11.41
C GLU A 17 -19.30 11.50 -11.74
N SER A 18 -19.42 10.19 -11.47
CA SER A 18 -20.67 9.48 -11.65
C SER A 18 -21.60 9.58 -10.45
N ASN A 19 -22.89 9.71 -10.71
CA ASN A 19 -23.96 9.56 -9.71
C ASN A 19 -24.47 8.12 -9.56
N ASN A 20 -23.89 7.16 -10.28
CA ASN A 20 -24.22 5.74 -10.20
C ASN A 20 -23.14 5.00 -9.40
N TRP A 21 -23.51 4.39 -8.28
CA TRP A 21 -22.58 3.65 -7.39
C TRP A 21 -21.67 2.66 -8.13
N ASN A 22 -22.20 1.90 -9.09
CA ASN A 22 -21.42 0.87 -9.79
C ASN A 22 -20.31 1.45 -10.66
N VAL A 23 -20.46 2.71 -11.09
CA VAL A 23 -19.45 3.45 -11.86
C VAL A 23 -18.58 4.27 -10.90
N ALA A 24 -19.20 5.02 -9.99
CA ALA A 24 -18.53 5.88 -9.03
C ALA A 24 -17.43 5.15 -8.24
N LYS A 25 -17.67 3.90 -7.83
CA LYS A 25 -16.70 3.10 -7.06
C LYS A 25 -15.44 2.72 -7.83
N THR A 26 -15.40 2.83 -9.17
CA THR A 26 -14.22 2.48 -9.98
C THR A 26 -13.25 3.65 -10.16
N GLU A 27 -13.65 4.85 -9.73
CA GLU A 27 -12.93 6.10 -9.97
C GLU A 27 -11.77 6.33 -8.99
N TRP A 28 -11.56 5.45 -8.01
CA TRP A 28 -10.73 5.75 -6.84
C TRP A 28 -9.40 4.99 -6.84
N THR A 29 -8.38 5.60 -6.23
CA THR A 29 -7.05 5.04 -5.95
C THR A 29 -6.61 5.41 -4.54
N VAL A 30 -5.75 4.62 -3.91
CA VAL A 30 -5.19 4.90 -2.59
C VAL A 30 -4.17 6.03 -2.69
N LEU A 31 -4.44 7.12 -1.96
CA LEU A 31 -3.53 8.24 -1.81
C LEU A 31 -2.60 8.04 -0.62
N SER A 32 -3.14 7.63 0.53
CA SER A 32 -2.37 7.47 1.76
C SER A 32 -2.97 6.48 2.74
N LEU A 33 -2.13 6.04 3.69
CA LEU A 33 -2.49 5.22 4.83
C LEU A 33 -1.79 5.75 6.08
N VAL A 34 -2.56 6.04 7.12
CA VAL A 34 -2.06 6.42 8.45
C VAL A 34 -2.64 5.52 9.53
N GLU A 35 -1.96 5.44 10.66
CA GLU A 35 -2.43 4.71 11.84
C GLU A 35 -2.99 5.68 12.88
N ASP A 36 -4.20 5.39 13.36
CA ASP A 36 -4.78 6.04 14.52
C ASP A 36 -4.60 5.12 15.73
N VAL A 37 -3.54 5.39 16.49
CA VAL A 37 -3.14 4.56 17.64
C VAL A 37 -4.23 4.55 18.73
N ASP A 38 -4.90 5.68 18.93
CA ASP A 38 -5.92 5.88 19.97
C ASP A 38 -7.31 5.43 19.50
N MET A 39 -7.47 5.11 18.21
CA MET A 39 -8.71 4.62 17.59
C MET A 39 -9.90 5.57 17.78
N THR A 40 -9.64 6.87 17.70
CA THR A 40 -10.63 7.93 17.94
C THR A 40 -11.35 8.39 16.66
N SER A 41 -10.79 8.07 15.50
CA SER A 41 -11.30 8.48 14.20
C SER A 41 -12.50 7.66 13.76
N ASN A 42 -13.46 8.35 13.15
CA ASN A 42 -14.68 7.76 12.62
C ASN A 42 -14.64 7.72 11.10
N CYS A 43 -14.93 6.56 10.52
CA CYS A 43 -15.03 6.41 9.07
C CYS A 43 -16.03 7.40 8.48
N ILE A 44 -15.88 7.71 7.20
CA ILE A 44 -16.92 8.41 6.43
C ILE A 44 -18.30 7.72 6.53
N CYS A 45 -18.36 6.39 6.71
CA CYS A 45 -19.62 5.66 6.90
C CYS A 45 -20.18 5.71 8.34
N GLY A 46 -19.48 6.38 9.27
CA GLY A 46 -19.84 6.52 10.69
C GLY A 46 -19.31 5.41 11.61
N GLN A 47 -18.54 4.45 11.09
CA GLN A 47 -17.93 3.40 11.91
C GLN A 47 -16.82 3.98 12.80
N GLU A 48 -16.88 3.70 14.10
CA GLU A 48 -15.90 4.10 15.11
C GLU A 48 -14.80 3.04 15.32
N ASN A 49 -13.82 3.34 16.17
CA ASN A 49 -12.72 2.45 16.57
C ASN A 49 -11.85 1.98 15.39
N LEU A 50 -11.51 2.90 14.49
CA LEU A 50 -10.63 2.60 13.36
C LEU A 50 -9.17 2.67 13.76
N ARG A 51 -8.40 1.62 13.44
CA ARG A 51 -6.94 1.62 13.62
C ARG A 51 -6.18 2.15 12.40
N TYR A 52 -6.67 1.85 11.19
CA TYR A 52 -6.00 2.20 9.94
C TYR A 52 -6.93 3.06 9.09
N LEU A 53 -6.44 4.23 8.71
CA LEU A 53 -7.20 5.25 8.01
C LEU A 53 -6.61 5.44 6.62
N TYR A 54 -7.41 5.10 5.61
CA TYR A 54 -7.06 5.32 4.22
C TYR A 54 -7.60 6.68 3.76
N THR A 55 -6.79 7.39 3.00
CA THR A 55 -7.26 8.44 2.08
C THR A 55 -7.31 7.84 0.70
N ILE A 56 -8.46 7.94 0.02
CA ILE A 56 -8.57 7.62 -1.39
C ILE A 56 -8.82 8.89 -2.19
N LYS A 57 -8.30 8.92 -3.41
CA LYS A 57 -8.43 10.03 -4.35
C LYS A 57 -9.15 9.57 -5.60
N ASN A 58 -10.06 10.40 -6.09
CA ASN A 58 -10.72 10.20 -7.35
C ASN A 58 -9.77 10.55 -8.50
N LYS A 59 -9.56 9.60 -9.41
CA LYS A 59 -8.64 9.68 -10.55
C LYS A 59 -9.10 10.68 -11.63
N LEU A 60 -10.39 11.04 -11.63
CA LEU A 60 -11.00 11.87 -12.68
C LEU A 60 -11.12 13.34 -12.30
N ASN A 61 -11.31 13.64 -11.01
CA ASN A 61 -11.59 15.00 -10.54
C ASN A 61 -10.77 15.45 -9.32
N ASP A 62 -9.80 14.62 -8.90
CA ASP A 62 -8.90 14.86 -7.78
C ASP A 62 -9.56 14.98 -6.39
N ASN A 63 -10.88 14.80 -6.26
CA ASN A 63 -11.55 14.79 -4.96
C ASN A 63 -11.01 13.67 -4.06
N THR A 64 -10.97 13.93 -2.76
CA THR A 64 -10.52 12.94 -1.76
C THR A 64 -11.62 12.54 -0.81
N LEU A 65 -11.49 11.33 -0.27
CA LEU A 65 -12.30 10.81 0.83
C LEU A 65 -11.38 10.33 1.95
N PHE A 66 -11.61 10.87 3.14
CA PHE A 66 -10.90 10.52 4.37
C PHE A 66 -11.81 10.74 5.59
N PRO A 67 -11.69 9.94 6.66
CA PRO A 67 -10.96 8.67 6.71
C PRO A 67 -11.83 7.50 6.25
N ILE A 68 -11.23 6.57 5.52
CA ILE A 68 -11.88 5.30 5.17
C ILE A 68 -11.23 4.17 5.97
N GLY A 69 -12.05 3.45 6.74
CA GLY A 69 -11.62 2.24 7.44
C GLY A 69 -11.63 1.00 6.55
N SER A 70 -10.94 -0.06 6.99
CA SER A 70 -10.81 -1.31 6.24
C SER A 70 -12.14 -1.95 5.82
N HIS A 71 -13.18 -1.83 6.64
CA HIS A 71 -14.49 -2.36 6.26
C HIS A 71 -15.09 -1.61 5.07
N CYS A 72 -15.08 -0.27 5.10
CA CYS A 72 -15.71 0.57 4.09
C CYS A 72 -14.90 0.60 2.78
N ILE A 73 -13.56 0.49 2.81
CA ILE A 73 -12.76 0.40 1.57
C ILE A 73 -13.03 -0.92 0.81
N ASN A 74 -13.23 -2.03 1.52
CA ASN A 74 -13.55 -3.32 0.91
C ASN A 74 -14.94 -3.34 0.24
N GLN A 75 -15.84 -2.40 0.57
CA GLN A 75 -17.17 -2.31 -0.05
C GLN A 75 -17.13 -1.80 -1.50
N PHE A 76 -16.02 -1.17 -1.92
CA PHE A 76 -15.84 -0.77 -3.32
C PHE A 76 -15.78 -2.03 -4.21
N ASN A 77 -15.21 -3.13 -3.68
CA ASN A 77 -15.11 -4.42 -4.36
C ASN A 77 -14.53 -4.22 -5.77
N GLN A 78 -13.34 -3.60 -5.82
CA GLN A 78 -12.61 -3.25 -7.03
C GLN A 78 -11.20 -3.79 -6.90
N SER A 79 -10.84 -4.73 -7.78
CA SER A 79 -9.58 -5.46 -7.68
C SER A 79 -8.35 -4.56 -7.67
N GLU A 80 -8.35 -3.49 -8.48
CA GLU A 80 -7.24 -2.51 -8.53
C GLU A 80 -7.08 -1.80 -7.18
N LEU A 81 -8.17 -1.27 -6.61
CA LEU A 81 -8.13 -0.58 -5.32
C LEU A 81 -7.75 -1.54 -4.18
N ASP A 82 -8.29 -2.76 -4.18
CA ASP A 82 -7.96 -3.77 -3.17
C ASP A 82 -6.46 -4.15 -3.21
N GLU A 83 -5.86 -4.16 -4.39
CA GLU A 83 -4.43 -4.38 -4.58
C GLU A 83 -3.58 -3.25 -4.00
N GLU A 84 -3.93 -2.00 -4.29
CA GLU A 84 -3.27 -0.82 -3.73
C GLU A 84 -3.37 -0.81 -2.21
N VAL A 85 -4.55 -1.09 -1.64
CA VAL A 85 -4.75 -1.22 -0.20
C VAL A 85 -3.80 -2.26 0.39
N SER A 86 -3.67 -3.43 -0.24
CA SER A 86 -2.76 -4.48 0.20
C SER A 86 -1.29 -4.04 0.16
N VAL A 87 -0.90 -3.30 -0.89
CA VAL A 87 0.46 -2.76 -1.06
C VAL A 87 0.78 -1.73 0.02
N TYR A 88 -0.05 -0.70 0.19
CA TYR A 88 0.13 0.33 1.20
C TYR A 88 0.18 -0.27 2.61
N ARG A 89 -0.69 -1.26 2.88
CA ARG A 89 -0.68 -1.98 4.14
C ARG A 89 0.64 -2.68 4.40
N LYS A 90 1.16 -3.44 3.43
CA LYS A 90 2.45 -4.14 3.58
C LYS A 90 3.63 -3.18 3.71
N LEU A 91 3.61 -2.04 3.00
CA LEU A 91 4.64 -1.01 3.15
C LEU A 91 4.61 -0.41 4.55
N PHE A 92 3.42 -0.10 5.08
CA PHE A 92 3.27 0.36 6.46
C PHE A 92 3.77 -0.68 7.47
N ASP A 93 3.33 -1.93 7.36
CA ASP A 93 3.77 -3.03 8.23
C ASP A 93 5.29 -3.25 8.18
N LEU A 94 5.89 -3.11 6.99
CA LEU A 94 7.33 -3.16 6.82
C LEU A 94 8.04 -2.04 7.60
N LEU A 95 7.52 -0.81 7.55
CA LEU A 95 8.09 0.31 8.30
C LEU A 95 7.93 0.14 9.82
N LEU A 96 6.79 -0.36 10.28
CA LEU A 96 6.58 -0.68 11.69
C LEU A 96 7.58 -1.74 12.17
N ALA A 97 7.84 -2.78 11.36
CA ALA A 97 8.84 -3.79 11.65
C ALA A 97 10.26 -3.21 11.72
N VAL A 98 10.60 -2.25 10.86
CA VAL A 98 11.87 -1.49 10.94
C VAL A 98 11.97 -0.73 12.27
N GLN A 99 10.91 -0.03 12.66
CA GLN A 99 10.88 0.74 13.92
C GLN A 99 11.05 -0.18 15.14
N ASN A 100 10.43 -1.36 15.10
CA ASN A 100 10.54 -2.39 16.13
C ASN A 100 11.86 -3.19 16.09
N LYS A 101 12.78 -2.83 15.18
CA LYS A 101 14.08 -3.50 14.98
C LYS A 101 13.92 -4.99 14.68
N GLU A 102 12.82 -5.38 14.04
CA GLU A 102 12.60 -6.75 13.62
C GLU A 102 13.60 -7.16 12.52
N PHE A 103 13.91 -8.45 12.47
CA PHE A 103 14.71 -9.00 11.39
C PHE A 103 13.84 -9.21 10.14
N ILE A 104 14.05 -8.38 9.13
CA ILE A 104 13.24 -8.38 7.91
C ILE A 104 13.77 -9.40 6.91
N THR A 105 12.90 -10.33 6.55
CA THR A 105 13.13 -11.40 5.58
C THR A 105 12.28 -11.22 4.32
N LEU A 106 12.77 -11.72 3.19
CA LEU A 106 12.03 -11.74 1.94
C LEU A 106 11.04 -12.93 1.92
N ASP A 107 9.95 -12.80 2.67
CA ASP A 107 8.91 -13.82 2.79
C ASP A 107 7.49 -13.20 2.80
N SER A 108 6.47 -14.04 2.93
CA SER A 108 5.07 -13.62 2.89
C SER A 108 4.65 -12.75 4.08
N LYS A 109 5.40 -12.72 5.18
CA LYS A 109 5.13 -11.82 6.32
C LYS A 109 5.24 -10.37 5.82
N TYR A 110 6.37 -10.02 5.21
CA TYR A 110 6.64 -8.63 4.81
C TYR A 110 6.36 -8.34 3.33
N PHE A 111 6.50 -9.33 2.45
CA PHE A 111 6.45 -9.13 1.00
C PHE A 111 5.32 -9.90 0.33
N SER A 112 4.98 -9.48 -0.89
CA SER A 112 4.11 -10.18 -1.82
C SER A 112 4.61 -9.93 -3.25
N ARG A 113 4.20 -10.76 -4.21
CA ARG A 113 4.56 -10.52 -5.63
C ARG A 113 4.04 -9.17 -6.12
N LYS A 114 2.83 -8.80 -5.71
CA LYS A 114 2.22 -7.50 -6.05
C LYS A 114 3.01 -6.34 -5.47
N LEU A 115 3.47 -6.44 -4.22
CA LEU A 115 4.35 -5.43 -3.64
C LEU A 115 5.67 -5.32 -4.40
N LEU A 116 6.30 -6.44 -4.75
CA LEU A 116 7.56 -6.43 -5.52
C LEU A 116 7.36 -5.78 -6.90
N MET A 117 6.23 -6.06 -7.56
CA MET A 117 5.87 -5.42 -8.83
C MET A 117 5.66 -3.91 -8.64
N TYR A 118 4.85 -3.51 -7.65
CA TYR A 118 4.59 -2.10 -7.35
C TYR A 118 5.89 -1.32 -7.08
N LEU A 119 6.81 -1.89 -6.31
CA LEU A 119 8.13 -1.30 -6.06
C LEU A 119 8.93 -1.08 -7.36
N TYR A 120 8.85 -2.02 -8.31
CA TYR A 120 9.51 -1.89 -9.60
C TYR A 120 8.86 -0.81 -10.46
N GLU A 121 7.54 -0.87 -10.64
CA GLU A 121 6.77 0.08 -11.46
C GLU A 121 6.88 1.52 -10.94
N ASN A 122 7.07 1.70 -9.63
CA ASN A 122 7.25 3.00 -8.99
C ASN A 122 8.71 3.38 -8.75
N ASN A 123 9.66 2.78 -9.49
CA ASN A 123 11.08 3.15 -9.49
C ASN A 123 11.78 3.05 -8.13
N ALA A 124 11.38 2.13 -7.25
CA ALA A 124 12.08 1.89 -5.98
C ALA A 124 13.51 1.35 -6.20
N PHE A 125 13.76 0.66 -7.31
CA PHE A 125 15.08 0.14 -7.68
C PHE A 125 15.78 1.12 -8.64
N GLN A 126 17.06 1.41 -8.38
CA GLN A 126 17.83 2.40 -9.15
C GLN A 126 18.99 1.73 -9.89
N PRO A 127 19.38 2.22 -11.09
CA PRO A 127 20.53 1.70 -11.83
C PRO A 127 21.82 1.77 -10.99
N ASN A 128 22.58 0.68 -10.93
CA ASN A 128 23.87 0.62 -10.24
C ASN A 128 24.74 -0.53 -10.77
N ASP A 129 26.03 -0.56 -10.40
CA ASP A 129 26.95 -1.62 -10.84
C ASP A 129 26.48 -3.04 -10.48
N PHE A 130 25.83 -3.22 -9.33
CA PHE A 130 25.38 -4.53 -8.84
C PHE A 130 24.14 -5.08 -9.56
N ASN A 131 23.45 -4.23 -10.31
CA ASN A 131 22.32 -4.61 -11.17
C ASN A 131 22.61 -4.34 -12.66
N GLN A 132 23.88 -4.16 -13.03
CA GLN A 132 24.31 -3.90 -14.41
C GLN A 132 23.63 -2.67 -15.02
N HIS A 133 23.38 -1.66 -14.19
CA HIS A 133 22.65 -0.45 -14.56
C HIS A 133 21.23 -0.71 -15.08
N ASN A 134 20.63 -1.85 -14.73
CA ASN A 134 19.24 -2.19 -15.06
C ASN A 134 18.45 -2.52 -13.78
N PRO A 135 17.53 -1.64 -13.32
CA PRO A 135 16.66 -1.87 -12.17
C PRO A 135 15.84 -3.16 -12.24
N GLU A 136 15.46 -3.62 -13.44
CA GLU A 136 14.71 -4.86 -13.64
C GLU A 136 15.49 -6.08 -13.10
N ASN A 137 16.83 -6.04 -13.12
CA ASN A 137 17.65 -7.13 -12.60
C ASN A 137 17.51 -7.30 -11.08
N ASP A 138 17.27 -6.23 -10.32
CA ASP A 138 17.00 -6.34 -8.87
C ASP A 138 15.58 -6.82 -8.61
N TYR A 139 14.60 -6.33 -9.36
CA TYR A 139 13.22 -6.81 -9.31
C TYR A 139 13.13 -8.31 -9.62
N ALA A 140 13.66 -8.74 -10.76
CA ALA A 140 13.65 -10.12 -11.21
C ALA A 140 14.39 -11.04 -10.22
N PHE A 141 15.52 -10.57 -9.66
CA PHE A 141 16.24 -11.29 -8.61
C PHE A 141 15.36 -11.48 -7.35
N LEU A 142 14.70 -10.43 -6.86
CA LEU A 142 13.83 -10.54 -5.68
C LEU A 142 12.64 -11.47 -5.94
N VAL A 143 12.00 -11.39 -7.10
CA VAL A 143 10.91 -12.32 -7.47
C VAL A 143 11.41 -13.76 -7.52
N GLN A 144 12.58 -13.99 -8.10
CA GLN A 144 13.22 -15.31 -8.12
C GLN A 144 13.48 -15.83 -6.69
N MET A 145 14.02 -14.98 -5.81
CA MET A 145 14.32 -15.36 -4.43
C MET A 145 13.06 -15.60 -3.60
N PHE A 146 12.03 -14.77 -3.77
CA PHE A 146 10.73 -14.91 -3.10
C PHE A 146 10.03 -16.23 -3.48
N ASN A 147 10.20 -16.68 -4.72
CA ASN A 147 9.62 -17.94 -5.21
C ASN A 147 10.50 -19.17 -4.92
N LYS A 148 11.69 -18.99 -4.37
CA LYS A 148 12.67 -20.06 -4.21
C LYS A 148 12.27 -21.00 -3.07
N ARG A 149 12.14 -22.30 -3.37
CA ARG A 149 11.84 -23.33 -2.35
C ARG A 149 13.02 -23.63 -1.42
N LYS A 150 14.26 -23.51 -1.92
CA LYS A 150 15.49 -23.72 -1.16
C LYS A 150 15.95 -22.41 -0.54
N GLN A 151 16.59 -22.48 0.62
CA GLN A 151 17.17 -21.28 1.23
C GLN A 151 18.17 -20.60 0.28
N PRO A 152 18.12 -19.26 0.16
CA PRO A 152 19.14 -18.50 -0.56
C PRO A 152 20.52 -18.69 0.07
N SER A 153 21.58 -18.72 -0.75
CA SER A 153 22.97 -18.74 -0.27
C SER A 153 23.33 -17.45 0.46
N ASP A 154 24.42 -17.43 1.22
CA ASP A 154 24.87 -16.24 1.97
C ASP A 154 25.01 -15.01 1.07
N LYS A 155 25.60 -15.17 -0.12
CA LYS A 155 25.71 -14.09 -1.12
C LYS A 155 24.34 -13.58 -1.58
N GLN A 156 23.37 -14.48 -1.76
CA GLN A 156 22.00 -14.10 -2.14
C GLN A 156 21.30 -13.38 -0.99
N GLN A 157 21.45 -13.86 0.25
CA GLN A 157 20.90 -13.20 1.44
C GLN A 157 21.49 -11.80 1.62
N MET A 158 22.81 -11.63 1.41
CA MET A 158 23.45 -10.32 1.44
C MET A 158 22.86 -9.38 0.37
N LYS A 159 22.66 -9.86 -0.87
CA LYS A 159 22.04 -9.06 -1.94
C LYS A 159 20.59 -8.69 -1.58
N ILE A 160 19.79 -9.64 -1.09
CA ILE A 160 18.40 -9.38 -0.65
C ILE A 160 18.38 -8.27 0.42
N ARG A 161 19.20 -8.41 1.48
CA ARG A 161 19.28 -7.42 2.56
C ARG A 161 19.71 -6.05 2.04
N ALA A 162 20.70 -6.01 1.13
CA ALA A 162 21.16 -4.76 0.56
C ALA A 162 20.04 -4.03 -0.21
N ILE A 163 19.26 -4.74 -1.02
CA ILE A 163 18.13 -4.15 -1.76
C ILE A 163 17.03 -3.67 -0.79
N ILE A 164 16.67 -4.47 0.21
CA ILE A 164 15.67 -4.08 1.21
C ILE A 164 16.08 -2.77 1.90
N ILE A 165 17.33 -2.69 2.38
CA ILE A 165 17.82 -1.54 3.16
C ILE A 165 18.06 -0.31 2.30
N LYS A 166 18.63 -0.47 1.09
CA LYS A 166 19.07 0.67 0.26
C LYS A 166 18.02 1.15 -0.73
N SER A 167 17.03 0.32 -1.06
CA SER A 167 16.01 0.63 -2.07
C SER A 167 14.61 0.64 -1.48
N ILE A 168 14.18 -0.48 -0.90
CA ILE A 168 12.78 -0.66 -0.51
C ILE A 168 12.40 0.18 0.71
N ILE A 169 13.20 0.14 1.79
CA ILE A 169 12.90 0.91 3.02
C ILE A 169 12.89 2.42 2.75
N PRO A 170 13.88 3.02 2.04
CA PRO A 170 13.83 4.43 1.69
C PRO A 170 12.61 4.80 0.86
N PHE A 171 12.26 3.98 -0.14
CA PHE A 171 11.05 4.18 -0.94
C PHE A 171 9.80 4.15 -0.05
N ALA A 172 9.65 3.12 0.79
CA ALA A 172 8.52 2.98 1.69
C ALA A 172 8.37 4.19 2.63
N LYS A 173 9.48 4.66 3.22
CA LYS A 173 9.48 5.85 4.08
C LYS A 173 9.03 7.09 3.33
N ASN A 174 9.54 7.30 2.12
CA ASN A 174 9.15 8.46 1.32
C ASN A 174 7.67 8.41 0.96
N LEU A 175 7.16 7.25 0.54
CA LEU A 175 5.75 7.08 0.17
C LEU A 175 4.82 7.25 1.38
N ILE A 176 5.12 6.61 2.51
CA ILE A 176 4.23 6.67 3.69
C ILE A 176 4.36 8.01 4.42
N ASN A 177 5.57 8.56 4.60
CA ASN A 177 5.75 9.80 5.36
C ASN A 177 5.41 11.06 4.55
N ALA A 178 5.58 11.08 3.22
CA ALA A 178 5.13 12.22 2.41
C ALA A 178 3.62 12.46 2.58
N ASN A 179 2.90 11.40 2.95
CA ASN A 179 1.47 11.39 3.13
C ASN A 179 1.01 11.65 4.58
N GLU A 180 1.92 11.86 5.54
CA GLU A 180 1.60 12.29 6.92
C GLU A 180 1.49 13.83 7.04
N THR A 181 1.84 14.58 5.99
CA THR A 181 1.97 16.05 6.01
C THR A 181 0.78 16.83 5.43
N GLN A 182 -0.42 16.24 5.37
CA GLN A 182 -1.65 16.94 4.93
C GLN A 182 -2.71 17.00 6.03
#